data_AF-A0A7Z0B981-F1
#
_entry.id   AF-A0A7Z0B981-F1
#
_cell.length_a   1.000
_cell.length_b   1.000
_cell.length_c   1.000
_cell.angle_alpha   90.00
_cell.angle_beta   90.00
_cell.angle_gamma   90.00
#
_symmetry.space_group_name_H-M   'P 1'
#
loop_
_entity.id
_entity.type
_entity.pdbx_description
1 polymer ?
#
loop_
_entity_poly.entity_id
_entity_poly.type
_entity_poly.pdbx_seq_one_letter_code
_entity_poly.pdbx_strand_id
1 'polypeptide(L)'
;MPIWRPCPTSEFPKVLLSRWRIFETEDGSQHFVGVDMFDSSGRVSSPIVTFDPVTMRGTTQTGRIYELAGRKGSSLNAEYVWMRWCELYEVTSYTDITPA
;
A
#
# COMPACT_ATOMS: atom_id res chain seq x y z
N MET A 1 -8.02 37.78 -8.55
CA MET A 1 -7.85 36.32 -8.60
C MET A 1 -7.62 35.83 -7.18
N PRO A 2 -8.47 34.96 -6.61
CA PRO A 2 -8.21 34.44 -5.27
C PRO A 2 -6.99 33.52 -5.31
N ILE A 3 -6.04 33.79 -4.42
CA ILE A 3 -4.88 32.94 -4.14
C ILE A 3 -5.40 31.70 -3.42
N TRP A 4 -5.36 30.55 -4.11
CA TRP A 4 -5.72 29.26 -3.53
C TRP A 4 -4.66 28.86 -2.51
N ARG A 5 -5.06 28.73 -1.24
CA ARG A 5 -4.20 28.18 -0.19
C ARG A 5 -4.35 26.67 -0.23
N PRO A 6 -3.31 25.89 -0.54
CA PRO A 6 -3.40 24.43 -0.38
C PRO A 6 -3.71 24.15 1.10
N CYS A 7 -4.67 23.27 1.35
CA CYS A 7 -4.97 22.82 2.71
C CYS A 7 -3.68 22.33 3.36
N PRO A 8 -3.44 22.66 4.65
CA PRO A 8 -2.23 22.24 5.33
C PRO A 8 -2.13 20.72 5.25
N THR A 9 -1.04 20.23 4.66
CA THR A 9 -0.69 18.82 4.42
C THR A 9 -0.42 18.02 5.71
N SER A 10 -1.00 18.44 6.85
CA SER A 10 -0.88 17.77 8.14
C SER A 10 -1.79 16.54 8.27
N GLU A 11 -2.67 16.31 7.30
CA GLU A 11 -3.41 15.06 7.17
C GLU A 11 -2.61 14.17 6.22
N PHE A 12 -1.80 13.26 6.76
CA PHE A 12 -1.25 12.17 5.95
C PHE A 12 -2.41 11.53 5.18
N PRO A 13 -2.37 11.49 3.83
CA PRO A 13 -3.50 11.01 3.06
C PRO A 13 -3.74 9.56 3.46
N LYS A 14 -4.88 9.30 4.09
CA LYS A 14 -5.33 7.95 4.39
C LYS A 14 -5.63 7.29 3.06
N VAL A 15 -4.89 6.23 2.75
CA VAL A 15 -5.07 5.48 1.51
C VAL A 15 -5.90 4.25 1.82
N LEU A 16 -7.09 4.18 1.22
CA LEU A 16 -7.94 3.00 1.30
C LEU A 16 -7.55 2.02 0.19
N LEU A 17 -7.07 0.85 0.59
CA LEU A 17 -6.73 -0.24 -0.33
C LEU A 17 -7.81 -1.32 -0.28
N SER A 18 -8.24 -1.77 -1.45
CA SER A 18 -9.09 -2.95 -1.65
C SER A 18 -8.34 -4.03 -2.42
N ARG A 19 -8.84 -5.28 -2.34
CA ARG A 19 -8.19 -6.45 -2.97
C ARG A 19 -6.68 -6.44 -2.68
N TRP A 20 -6.40 -6.26 -1.40
CA TRP A 20 -5.07 -6.00 -0.91
C TRP A 20 -4.39 -7.31 -0.51
N ARG A 21 -3.07 -7.27 -0.52
CA ARG A 21 -2.14 -8.28 -0.04
C ARG A 21 -0.96 -7.60 0.62
N ILE A 22 -0.28 -8.35 1.47
CA ILE A 22 0.95 -7.90 2.12
C ILE A 22 2.06 -8.81 1.62
N PHE A 23 3.04 -8.22 0.94
CA PHE A 23 4.22 -8.94 0.50
C PHE A 23 5.42 -8.54 1.35
N GLU A 24 6.18 -9.55 1.78
CA GLU A 24 7.47 -9.38 2.43
C GLU A 24 8.56 -9.70 1.42
N THR A 25 9.48 -8.76 1.21
CA THR A 25 10.65 -8.96 0.33
C THR A 25 11.77 -9.69 1.07
N GLU A 26 12.78 -10.16 0.33
CA GLU A 26 13.97 -10.78 0.89
C GLU A 26 14.73 -9.92 1.93
N ASP A 27 14.66 -8.59 1.80
CA ASP A 27 15.21 -7.64 2.77
C ASP A 27 14.41 -7.57 4.09
N GLY A 28 13.33 -8.35 4.22
CA GLY A 28 12.40 -8.29 5.35
C GLY A 28 11.51 -7.05 5.33
N SER A 29 11.48 -6.31 4.22
CA SER A 29 10.61 -5.15 4.08
C SER A 29 9.21 -5.60 3.66
N GLN A 30 8.20 -5.17 4.42
CA GLN A 30 6.82 -5.50 4.15
C GLN A 30 6.16 -4.37 3.39
N HIS A 31 5.36 -4.68 2.36
CA HIS A 31 4.72 -3.70 1.49
C HIS A 31 3.23 -4.04 1.32
N PHE A 32 2.37 -3.02 1.41
CA PHE A 32 0.96 -3.15 1.05
C PHE A 32 0.81 -3.05 -0.45
N VAL A 33 0.15 -4.04 -1.04
CA VAL A 33 -0.11 -4.10 -2.46
C VAL A 33 -1.59 -4.29 -2.68
N GLY A 34 -2.21 -3.46 -3.49
CA GLY A 34 -3.64 -3.58 -3.74
C GLY A 34 -4.15 -2.57 -4.74
N VAL A 35 -5.46 -2.40 -4.76
CA VAL A 35 -6.14 -1.40 -5.58
C VAL A 35 -6.57 -0.25 -4.71
N ASP A 36 -6.09 0.95 -5.05
CA ASP A 36 -6.53 2.18 -4.42
C ASP A 36 -8.02 2.40 -4.71
N MET A 37 -8.82 2.55 -3.66
CA MET A 37 -10.27 2.68 -3.77
C MET A 37 -10.71 4.00 -4.41
N PHE A 38 -9.85 5.02 -4.41
CA PHE A 38 -10.20 6.35 -4.92
C PHE A 38 -10.09 6.41 -6.45
N ASP A 39 -9.01 5.88 -7.02
CA ASP A 39 -8.72 5.95 -8.45
C ASP A 39 -8.76 4.57 -9.15
N SER A 40 -9.01 3.49 -8.42
CA SER A 40 -9.01 2.10 -8.92
C SER A 40 -7.68 1.65 -9.53
N SER A 41 -6.58 2.35 -9.22
CA SER A 41 -5.24 2.02 -9.70
C SER A 41 -4.55 0.99 -8.80
N GLY A 42 -3.65 0.20 -9.39
CA GLY A 42 -2.75 -0.66 -8.62
C GLY A 42 -1.75 0.20 -7.85
N ARG A 43 -1.53 -0.09 -6.58
CA ARG A 43 -0.62 0.67 -5.73
C ARG A 43 0.23 -0.27 -4.88
N VAL A 44 1.51 0.06 -4.78
CA VAL A 44 2.47 -0.53 -3.85
C VAL A 44 2.87 0.54 -2.84
N SER A 45 2.84 0.21 -1.55
CA SER A 45 3.25 1.13 -0.48
C SER A 45 4.75 1.10 -0.23
N SER A 46 5.27 2.13 0.43
CA SER A 46 6.59 2.08 1.06
C SER A 46 6.63 1.02 2.18
N PRO A 47 7.81 0.68 2.71
CA PRO A 47 7.93 -0.30 3.78
C PRO A 47 7.01 0.01 4.96
N ILE A 48 6.31 -1.01 5.43
CA ILE A 48 5.40 -0.95 6.56
C ILE A 48 6.22 -0.87 7.84
N VAL A 49 5.90 0.09 8.69
CA VAL A 49 6.55 0.29 10.00
C VAL A 49 5.68 -0.26 11.12
N THR A 50 4.37 -0.03 11.03
CA THR A 50 3.40 -0.55 11.99
C THR A 50 2.20 -1.09 11.24
N PHE A 51 1.67 -2.22 11.68
CA PHE A 51 0.43 -2.80 11.19
C PHE A 51 -0.43 -3.23 12.37
N ASP A 52 -1.64 -2.71 12.42
CA ASP A 52 -2.67 -3.10 13.38
C ASP A 52 -3.66 -4.05 12.68
N PRO A 53 -3.61 -5.36 12.98
CA PRO A 53 -4.52 -6.34 12.40
C PRO A 53 -5.95 -6.24 12.94
N VAL A 54 -6.20 -5.51 14.04
CA VAL A 54 -7.55 -5.32 14.58
C VAL A 54 -8.31 -4.28 13.77
N THR A 55 -7.66 -3.14 13.51
CA THR A 55 -8.25 -2.06 12.70
C THR A 55 -7.94 -2.18 11.21
N MET A 56 -7.12 -3.17 10.82
CA MET A 56 -6.67 -3.38 9.45
C MET A 56 -5.99 -2.13 8.87
N ARG A 57 -5.21 -1.45 9.71
CA ARG A 57 -4.52 -0.20 9.37
C ARG A 57 -3.02 -0.35 9.55
N GLY A 58 -2.25 0.17 8.63
CA GLY A 58 -0.80 0.22 8.75
C GLY A 58 -0.23 1.59 8.44
N THR A 59 0.89 1.92 9.07
CA THR A 59 1.66 3.13 8.78
C THR A 59 2.94 2.76 8.06
N THR A 60 3.25 3.45 6.98
CA THR A 60 4.49 3.23 6.22
C THR A 60 5.59 4.17 6.67
N GLN A 61 6.82 3.91 6.22
CA GLN A 61 8.01 4.73 6.54
C GLN A 61 7.84 6.22 6.19
N THR A 62 7.04 6.52 5.18
CA THR A 62 6.69 7.89 4.76
C THR A 62 5.66 8.58 5.67
N GLY A 63 5.17 7.91 6.71
CA GLY A 63 4.11 8.39 7.61
C GLY A 63 2.70 8.26 7.05
N ARG A 64 2.52 7.70 5.84
CA ARG A 64 1.18 7.47 5.27
C ARG A 64 0.45 6.35 6.00
N ILE A 65 -0.84 6.55 6.21
CA ILE A 65 -1.72 5.58 6.84
C ILE A 65 -2.48 4.84 5.72
N TYR A 66 -2.30 3.54 5.65
CA TYR A 66 -3.02 2.65 4.76
C TYR A 66 -4.11 1.94 5.55
N GLU A 67 -5.33 1.97 5.03
CA GLU A 67 -6.47 1.26 5.57
C GLU A 67 -6.88 0.16 4.59
N LEU A 68 -6.81 -1.07 5.05
CA LEU A 68 -7.08 -2.26 4.25
C LEU A 68 -8.58 -2.57 4.36
N ALA A 69 -9.33 -2.09 3.37
CA ALA A 69 -10.78 -2.20 3.32
C ALA A 69 -11.23 -3.31 2.37
N GLY A 70 -12.35 -3.96 2.70
CA GLY A 70 -12.95 -4.99 1.86
C GLY A 70 -12.24 -6.35 1.91
N ARG A 71 -12.49 -7.19 0.91
CA ARG A 71 -11.95 -8.55 0.86
C ARG A 71 -10.49 -8.55 0.41
N LYS A 72 -9.68 -9.39 1.07
CA LYS A 72 -8.39 -9.88 0.58
C LYS A 72 -8.59 -10.45 -0.82
N GLY A 73 -7.67 -10.19 -1.73
CA GLY A 73 -7.83 -10.67 -3.09
C GLY A 73 -6.68 -10.33 -4.02
N SER A 74 -6.68 -11.01 -5.16
CA SER A 74 -5.85 -10.65 -6.30
C SER A 74 -6.53 -9.61 -7.17
N SER A 75 -5.73 -8.76 -7.76
CA SER A 75 -6.13 -7.78 -8.76
C SER A 75 -5.04 -7.75 -9.82
N LEU A 76 -5.42 -7.85 -11.09
CA LEU A 76 -4.47 -7.74 -12.21
C LEU A 76 -3.70 -6.41 -12.16
N ASN A 77 -4.36 -5.32 -11.73
CA ASN A 77 -3.70 -4.01 -11.58
C ASN A 77 -2.67 -4.02 -10.45
N ALA A 78 -3.00 -4.66 -9.32
CA ALA A 78 -2.11 -4.74 -8.17
C ALA A 78 -0.91 -5.65 -8.46
N GLU A 79 -1.14 -6.79 -9.11
CA GLU A 79 -0.09 -7.72 -9.56
C GLU A 79 0.83 -7.08 -10.59
N TYR A 80 0.27 -6.38 -11.59
CA TYR A 80 1.06 -5.65 -12.58
C TYR A 80 1.99 -4.62 -11.92
N VAL A 81 1.46 -3.78 -11.03
CA VAL A 81 2.27 -2.75 -10.36
C VAL A 81 3.29 -3.37 -9.43
N TRP A 82 2.96 -4.48 -8.75
CA TRP A 82 3.91 -5.23 -7.94
C TRP A 82 5.06 -5.79 -8.78
N MET A 83 4.78 -6.44 -9.90
CA MET A 83 5.83 -6.96 -10.79
C MET A 83 6.74 -5.84 -11.30
N ARG A 84 6.17 -4.70 -11.72
CA ARG A 84 6.95 -3.53 -12.16
C ARG A 84 7.79 -2.93 -11.03
N TRP A 85 7.27 -2.96 -9.81
CA TRP A 85 8.00 -2.50 -8.63
C TRP A 85 9.17 -3.46 -8.33
N CYS A 86 8.95 -4.78 -8.34
CA CYS A 86 10.03 -5.75 -8.17
C CYS A 86 11.12 -5.61 -9.25
N GLU A 87 10.73 -5.39 -10.51
CA GLU A 87 11.69 -5.12 -11.60
C GLU A 87 12.51 -3.85 -11.36
N LEU A 88 11.88 -2.79 -10.84
CA LEU A 88 12.55 -1.50 -10.60
C LEU A 88 13.52 -1.56 -9.42
N TYR A 89 13.17 -2.31 -8.38
CA TYR A 89 13.95 -2.44 -7.13
C TYR A 89 14.77 -3.73 -7.06
N GLU A 90 14.86 -4.47 -8.17
CA GLU A 90 15.62 -5.73 -8.30
C GLU A 90 15.24 -6.78 -7.25
N VAL A 91 13.98 -6.81 -6.81
CA VAL A 91 13.49 -7.77 -5.83
C VAL A 91 13.34 -9.14 -6.49
N THR A 92 14.15 -10.10 -6.05
CA THR A 92 14.19 -11.44 -6.65
C THR A 92 13.27 -12.43 -5.94
N SER A 93 12.99 -12.20 -4.66
CA SER A 93 12.12 -13.06 -3.85
C SER A 93 11.18 -12.25 -2.97
N TYR A 94 9.92 -12.70 -2.90
CA TYR A 94 8.91 -12.15 -2.01
C TYR A 94 7.95 -13.24 -1.53
N THR A 95 7.41 -13.05 -0.33
CA THR A 95 6.45 -13.97 0.31
C THR A 95 5.15 -13.24 0.58
N ASP A 96 4.02 -13.88 0.26
CA ASP A 96 2.69 -13.37 0.63
C ASP A 96 2.42 -13.69 2.11
N ILE A 97 2.43 -12.66 2.96
CA ILE A 97 2.17 -12.76 4.41
C ILE A 97 0.77 -12.27 4.77
N THR A 98 -0.13 -12.17 3.77
CA THR A 98 -1.51 -11.75 4.00
C THR A 98 -2.14 -12.64 5.08
N PRO A 99 -2.62 -12.09 6.21
CA PRO A 99 -3.22 -12.90 7.26
C PRO A 99 -4.41 -13.69 6.70
N ALA A 100 -4.65 -14.91 7.18
CA ALA A 100 -5.78 -15.76 6.76
C ALA A 100 -7.14 -15.15 7.13
#